data_AF-A0AA89C2M8-F1
#
_entry.id   AF-A0AA89C2M8-F1
#
_cell.length_a   1.000
_cell.length_b   1.000
_cell.length_c   1.000
_cell.angle_alpha   90.00
_cell.angle_beta   90.00
_cell.angle_gamma   90.00
#
_symmetry.space_group_name_H-M   'P 1'
#
loop_
_entity.id
_entity.type
_entity.pdbx_description
1 polymer ?
#
loop_
_entity_poly.entity_id
_entity_poly.type
_entity_poly.pdbx_seq_one_letter_code
_entity_poly.pdbx_strand_id
1 'polypeptide(L)'
;VAFAAKLRHHMLDKDMNVVIKFDDVVTNQGNGYNKGNGTFTVPMAGTYLFAWHILVRGGKKAHVHLYVNGADSWRTFADAPGATFE
;
A
#
# COMPACT_ATOMS: atom_id res chain seq x y z
N VAL A 1 4.13 -18.86 -2.78
CA VAL A 1 4.71 -17.76 -1.97
C VAL A 1 3.62 -16.76 -1.65
N ALA A 2 3.69 -16.08 -0.51
CA ALA A 2 2.64 -15.16 -0.07
C ALA A 2 3.19 -14.12 0.90
N PHE A 3 2.59 -12.94 0.92
CA PHE A 3 2.83 -11.94 1.96
C PHE A 3 1.53 -11.26 2.37
N ALA A 4 1.50 -10.77 3.61
CA ALA A 4 0.50 -9.83 4.07
C ALA A 4 1.17 -8.90 5.08
N ALA A 5 0.90 -7.61 4.97
CA ALA A 5 1.46 -6.60 5.86
C ALA A 5 0.46 -5.48 6.11
N LYS A 6 0.61 -4.80 7.25
CA LYS A 6 -0.20 -3.65 7.65
C LYS A 6 0.71 -2.43 7.86
N LEU A 7 0.08 -1.28 7.94
CA LEU A 7 0.75 -0.01 8.22
C LEU A 7 0.55 0.33 9.70
N ARG A 8 1.63 0.55 10.45
CA ARG A 8 1.55 0.88 11.89
C ARG A 8 1.21 2.33 12.18
N HIS A 9 1.59 3.22 11.27
CA HIS A 9 1.54 4.65 11.48
C HIS A 9 0.68 5.32 10.40
N HIS A 10 -0.05 6.36 10.78
CA HIS A 10 -0.77 7.17 9.80
C HIS A 10 0.24 7.86 8.88
N MET A 11 0.03 7.75 7.58
CA MET A 11 0.70 8.64 6.63
C MET A 11 0.09 10.03 6.74
N LEU A 12 0.95 11.04 6.70
CA LEU A 12 0.58 12.44 6.78
C LEU A 12 0.76 13.11 5.41
N ASP A 13 0.29 14.34 5.25
CA ASP A 13 0.43 15.08 3.98
C ASP A 13 1.91 15.28 3.57
N LYS A 14 2.84 15.30 4.54
CA LYS A 14 4.28 15.34 4.25
C LYS A 14 4.81 14.07 3.60
N ASP A 15 4.06 12.97 3.67
CA ASP A 15 4.41 11.65 3.14
C ASP A 15 3.75 11.40 1.77
N MET A 16 3.44 12.47 1.02
CA MET A 16 2.91 12.35 -0.34
C MET A 16 3.98 11.89 -1.33
N ASN A 17 3.57 11.15 -2.37
CA ASN A 17 4.43 10.66 -3.45
C ASN A 17 5.59 9.75 -2.99
N VAL A 18 5.38 9.00 -1.90
CA VAL A 18 6.34 8.01 -1.40
C VAL A 18 5.81 6.58 -1.56
N VAL A 19 6.70 5.60 -1.53
CA VAL A 19 6.31 4.18 -1.45
C VAL A 19 5.71 3.92 -0.07
N ILE A 20 4.50 3.35 -0.05
CA ILE A 20 3.85 2.92 1.19
C ILE A 20 4.58 1.69 1.73
N LYS A 21 5.23 1.85 2.88
CA LYS A 21 5.93 0.77 3.56
C LYS A 21 5.01 0.18 4.62
N PHE A 22 4.27 -0.87 4.25
CA PHE A 22 3.53 -1.67 5.22
C PHE A 22 4.55 -2.42 6.09
N ASP A 23 4.84 -1.87 7.26
CA ASP A 23 5.96 -2.23 8.13
C ASP A 23 5.61 -3.31 9.16
N ASP A 24 4.32 -3.57 9.34
CA ASP A 24 3.80 -4.66 10.18
C ASP A 24 3.55 -5.93 9.37
N VAL A 25 4.59 -6.75 9.20
CA VAL A 25 4.50 -8.00 8.44
C VAL A 25 3.72 -9.06 9.23
N VAL A 26 2.61 -9.52 8.66
CA VAL A 26 1.78 -10.62 9.21
C VAL A 26 2.29 -11.97 8.71
N THR A 27 2.59 -12.07 7.40
CA THR A 27 3.22 -13.25 6.80
C THR A 27 4.14 -12.84 5.66
N ASN A 28 5.18 -13.63 5.40
CA ASN A 28 6.13 -13.41 4.31
C ASN A 28 6.74 -14.74 3.83
N GLN A 29 5.88 -15.70 3.48
CA GLN A 29 6.32 -17.01 3.02
C GLN A 29 7.03 -16.90 1.66
N GLY A 30 8.31 -17.27 1.64
CA GLY A 30 9.19 -17.11 0.49
C GLY A 30 10.01 -15.81 0.52
N ASN A 31 9.87 -15.00 1.58
CA ASN A 31 10.69 -13.81 1.87
C ASN A 31 10.76 -12.77 0.72
N GLY A 32 9.69 -12.69 -0.09
CA GLY A 32 9.65 -11.78 -1.24
C GLY A 32 9.34 -10.33 -0.86
N TYR A 33 8.65 -10.08 0.26
CA TYR A 33 8.30 -8.73 0.69
C TYR A 33 9.39 -8.12 1.58
N ASN A 34 9.87 -6.93 1.24
CA ASN A 34 10.83 -6.17 2.03
C ASN A 34 10.14 -4.98 2.73
N LYS A 35 9.91 -5.11 4.03
CA LYS A 35 9.26 -4.06 4.85
C LYS A 35 10.03 -2.73 4.92
N GLY A 36 11.34 -2.73 4.66
CA GLY A 36 12.19 -1.53 4.72
C GLY A 36 12.00 -0.59 3.52
N ASN A 37 11.58 -1.14 2.37
CA ASN A 37 11.33 -0.37 1.15
C ASN A 37 9.90 -0.50 0.59
N GLY A 38 9.08 -1.43 1.10
CA GLY A 38 7.69 -1.63 0.65
C GLY A 38 7.55 -2.46 -0.62
N THR A 39 8.63 -3.07 -1.11
CA THR A 39 8.64 -3.79 -2.39
C THR A 39 8.44 -5.29 -2.19
N PHE A 40 7.59 -5.90 -3.01
CA PHE A 40 7.54 -7.36 -3.18
C PHE A 40 8.34 -7.76 -4.42
N THR A 41 9.38 -8.58 -4.25
CA THR A 41 10.14 -9.17 -5.34
C THR A 41 9.59 -10.57 -5.63
N VAL A 42 9.12 -10.76 -6.85
CA VAL A 42 8.61 -12.04 -7.35
C VAL A 42 9.73 -13.10 -7.30
N PRO A 43 9.61 -14.16 -6.47
CA PRO A 43 10.68 -15.14 -6.30
C PRO A 43 10.69 -16.23 -7.38
N MET A 44 9.58 -16.40 -8.12
CA MET A 44 9.44 -17.41 -9.17
C MET A 44 8.42 -16.94 -10.22
N ALA A 45 8.64 -17.28 -11.49
CA ALA A 45 7.69 -16.95 -12.56
C ALA A 45 6.30 -17.55 -12.30
N GLY A 46 5.26 -16.78 -12.56
CA GLY A 46 3.87 -17.19 -12.35
C GLY A 46 2.91 -16.00 -12.24
N THR A 47 1.65 -16.31 -11.97
CA THR A 47 0.59 -15.32 -11.74
C THR A 47 0.46 -15.02 -10.25
N TYR A 48 0.32 -13.73 -9.92
CA TYR A 48 0.22 -13.25 -8.55
C TYR A 48 -1.03 -12.39 -8.37
N LEU A 49 -1.68 -12.52 -7.21
CA LEU A 49 -2.78 -11.66 -6.79
C LEU A 49 -2.24 -10.60 -5.82
N PHE A 50 -2.55 -9.34 -6.09
CA PHE A 50 -2.37 -8.25 -5.14
C PHE A 50 -3.74 -7.70 -4.74
N ALA A 51 -3.96 -7.58 -3.43
CA ALA A 51 -5.15 -6.96 -2.86
C ALA A 51 -4.72 -6.04 -1.72
N TRP A 52 -5.43 -4.93 -1.55
CA TRP A 52 -5.14 -3.95 -0.52
C TRP A 52 -6.41 -3.28 -0.01
N HIS A 53 -6.34 -2.78 1.22
CA HIS A 53 -7.37 -1.95 1.84
C HIS A 53 -6.72 -0.68 2.36
N ILE A 54 -7.27 0.47 2.00
CA ILE A 54 -6.75 1.79 2.37
C ILE A 54 -7.84 2.52 3.13
N LEU A 55 -7.54 2.88 4.38
CA LEU A 55 -8.41 3.72 5.20
C LEU A 55 -7.93 5.17 5.09
N VAL A 56 -8.85 6.06 4.76
CA VAL A 56 -8.60 7.50 4.71
C VAL A 56 -9.43 8.18 5.81
N ARG A 57 -8.79 9.05 6.58
CA ARG A 57 -9.47 9.84 7.62
C ARG A 57 -10.23 11.02 6.99
N GLY A 58 -11.31 11.47 7.63
CA GLY A 58 -12.14 12.56 7.12
C GLY A 58 -11.36 13.83 6.78
N GLY A 59 -11.79 14.50 5.71
CA GLY A 59 -11.14 15.68 5.13
C GLY A 59 -9.87 15.37 4.34
N LYS A 60 -9.59 14.09 4.02
CA LYS A 60 -8.38 13.67 3.31
C LYS A 60 -8.72 12.81 2.09
N LYS A 61 -7.73 12.69 1.20
CA LYS A 61 -7.79 11.88 -0.02
C LYS A 61 -6.53 11.04 -0.13
N ALA A 62 -6.65 9.87 -0.74
CA ALA A 62 -5.52 9.01 -1.06
C ALA A 62 -5.58 8.58 -2.52
N HIS A 63 -4.45 8.72 -3.21
CA HIS A 63 -4.19 8.12 -4.52
C HIS A 63 -3.14 7.03 -4.29
N VAL A 64 -3.54 5.77 -4.44
CA VAL A 64 -2.67 4.62 -4.22
C VAL A 64 -2.43 3.93 -5.55
N HIS A 65 -1.17 3.67 -5.85
CA HIS A 65 -0.73 3.11 -7.12
C HIS A 65 0.03 1.81 -6.86
N LEU A 66 -0.24 0.78 -7.65
CA LEU A 66 0.59 -0.41 -7.75
C LEU A 66 1.55 -0.23 -8.92
N TYR A 67 2.85 -0.15 -8.60
CA TYR A 67 3.91 -0.11 -9.59
C TYR A 67 4.47 -1.52 -9.83
N VAL A 68 4.64 -1.89 -11.10
CA VAL A 68 5.33 -3.13 -11.53
C VAL A 68 6.58 -2.72 -12.28
N ASN A 69 7.75 -2.99 -11.70
CA ASN A 69 9.06 -2.62 -12.26
C ASN A 69 9.17 -1.13 -12.67
N GLY A 70 8.58 -0.23 -11.85
CA GLY A 70 8.57 1.22 -12.10
C GLY A 70 7.48 1.71 -13.05
N ALA A 71 6.73 0.81 -13.70
CA ALA A 71 5.56 1.17 -14.49
C ALA A 71 4.30 1.21 -13.60
N ASP A 72 3.51 2.27 -13.73
CA ASP A 72 2.23 2.41 -13.02
C ASP A 72 1.19 1.46 -13.62
N SER A 73 0.83 0.42 -12.86
CA SER A 73 0.01 -0.69 -13.37
C SER A 73 -1.45 -0.59 -12.92
N TRP A 74 -1.73 -0.16 -11.69
CA TRP A 74 -3.08 -0.06 -11.15
C TRP A 74 -3.21 1.12 -10.20
N ARG A 75 -4.41 1.70 -10.12
CA ARG A 75 -4.70 2.88 -9.28
C ARG A 75 -5.96 2.68 -8.45
N THR A 76 -5.95 3.19 -7.24
CA THR A 76 -7.11 3.28 -6.35
C THR A 76 -7.21 4.70 -5.82
N PHE A 77 -8.42 5.27 -5.85
CA PHE A 77 -8.72 6.56 -5.26
C PHE A 77 -9.67 6.36 -4.08
N ALA A 78 -9.38 7.05 -2.98
CA ALA A 78 -10.25 7.10 -1.81
C ALA A 78 -10.40 8.55 -1.35
N ASP A 79 -11.65 8.99 -1.20
CA ASP A 79 -12.03 10.30 -0.69
C ASP A 79 -12.85 10.11 0.59
N ALA A 80 -12.41 10.74 1.66
CA ALA A 80 -13.14 10.76 2.91
C ALA A 80 -13.61 12.20 3.17
N PRO A 81 -14.89 12.53 2.92
CA PRO A 81 -15.43 13.84 3.23
C PRO A 81 -15.17 14.20 4.69
N GLY A 82 -14.93 15.48 4.96
CA GLY A 82 -14.96 15.98 6.34
C GLY A 82 -16.38 15.87 6.89
N ALA A 83 -16.53 15.66 8.20
CA ALA A 83 -17.82 15.85 8.83
C ALA A 83 -18.20 17.34 8.70
N THR A 84 -19.22 17.63 7.91
CA THR A 84 -19.90 18.93 7.92
C THR A 84 -20.95 18.86 9.02
N PHE A 85 -20.71 19.56 10.13
CA PHE A 85 -21.77 19.87 11.08
C PHE A 85 -22.52 21.06 10.49
N GLU A 86 -23.80 20.87 10.14
CA GLU A 86 -24.74 21.98 9.91
C GLU A 86 -25.09 22.67 11.23
#